data_AF-S5UXN4-F1
#
_entry.id   AF-S5UXN4-F1
#
_cell.length_a   1.000
_cell.length_b   1.000
_cell.length_c   1.000
_cell.angle_alpha   90.00
_cell.angle_beta   90.00
_cell.angle_gamma   90.00
#
_symmetry.space_group_name_H-M   'P 1'
#
loop_
_entity.id
_entity.type
_entity.pdbx_description
1 polymer ?
#
loop_
_entity_poly.entity_id
_entity_poly.type
_entity_poly.pdbx_seq_one_letter_code
_entity_poly.pdbx_strand_id
1 'polypeptide(L)'
;MNLHAMRGREDLVTLTRSGYAGVRLAGHFAMPEMGDRELVSLIALLRDARGVGLRVAWSGDCGALEVGCLRHLDPPRQSDGTFAWSARQGESLVVRRGPTFLAVEDTRHGERRRVDVDRSEPAAAVLDASRWGHTITPAEAASLQALALHDLVFRSGDHGVGIAVRQGVWCV
;
A
#
# COMPACT_ATOMS: atom_id res chain seq x y z
N MET A 1 1.24 5.25 -18.31
CA MET A 1 1.00 3.79 -18.25
C MET A 1 -0.40 3.55 -17.71
N ASN A 2 -1.13 2.56 -18.23
CA ASN A 2 -2.44 2.16 -17.70
C ASN A 2 -2.25 1.27 -16.45
N LEU A 3 -3.13 1.39 -15.44
CA LEU A 3 -3.10 0.58 -14.22
C LEU A 3 -3.02 -0.93 -14.51
N HIS A 4 -3.72 -1.41 -15.54
CA HIS A 4 -3.76 -2.84 -15.91
C HIS A 4 -2.50 -3.34 -16.64
N ALA A 5 -1.59 -2.45 -17.04
CA ALA A 5 -0.35 -2.85 -17.71
C ALA A 5 0.66 -3.47 -16.74
N MET A 6 0.52 -3.20 -15.44
CA MET A 6 1.37 -3.76 -14.40
C MET A 6 0.68 -4.95 -13.73
N ARG A 7 1.36 -6.08 -13.70
CA ARG A 7 0.86 -7.35 -13.16
C ARG A 7 1.27 -7.56 -11.70
N GLY A 8 2.27 -6.81 -11.22
CA GLY A 8 2.66 -6.79 -9.81
C GLY A 8 3.98 -6.08 -9.54
N ARG A 9 4.52 -6.33 -8.35
CA ARG A 9 5.79 -5.74 -7.87
C ARG A 9 7.00 -6.04 -8.77
N GLU A 10 7.04 -7.20 -9.42
CA GLU A 10 8.17 -7.62 -10.26
C GLU A 10 8.39 -6.69 -11.46
N ASP A 11 7.30 -6.19 -12.05
CA ASP A 11 7.36 -5.21 -13.14
C ASP A 11 7.96 -3.88 -12.64
N LEU A 12 7.58 -3.45 -11.42
CA LEU A 12 8.15 -2.24 -10.79
C LEU A 12 9.65 -2.41 -10.51
N VAL A 13 10.09 -3.57 -10.02
CA VAL A 13 11.52 -3.87 -9.81
C VAL A 13 12.29 -3.78 -11.12
N THR A 14 11.72 -4.30 -12.21
CA THR A 14 12.32 -4.25 -13.55
C THR A 14 12.52 -2.82 -14.02
N LEU A 15 11.54 -1.94 -13.81
CA LEU A 15 11.66 -0.51 -14.12
C LEU A 15 12.76 0.16 -13.30
N THR A 16 12.80 -0.04 -11.98
CA THR A 16 13.86 0.53 -11.13
C THR A 16 15.25 0.08 -11.59
N ARG A 17 15.42 -1.22 -11.88
CA ARG A 17 16.71 -1.77 -12.36
C ARG A 17 17.12 -1.23 -13.72
N SER A 18 16.17 -0.77 -14.52
CA SER A 18 16.41 -0.12 -15.81
C SER A 18 16.73 1.38 -15.68
N GLY A 19 16.81 1.91 -14.46
CA GLY A 19 17.19 3.30 -14.19
C GLY A 19 16.03 4.30 -14.14
N TYR A 20 14.79 3.85 -14.20
CA TYR A 20 13.63 4.75 -14.04
C TYR A 20 13.48 5.18 -12.58
N ALA A 21 13.21 6.47 -12.36
CA ALA A 21 12.98 7.06 -11.04
C ALA A 21 11.50 7.12 -10.64
N GLY A 22 10.59 6.88 -11.59
CA GLY A 22 9.16 6.91 -11.33
C GLY A 22 8.32 6.52 -12.53
N VAL A 23 7.01 6.42 -12.29
CA VAL A 23 5.99 6.08 -13.28
C VAL A 23 4.87 7.12 -13.26
N ARG A 24 4.29 7.39 -14.44
CA ARG A 24 3.09 8.22 -14.56
C ARG A 24 1.90 7.34 -14.92
N LEU A 25 0.88 7.34 -14.07
CA LEU A 25 -0.39 6.70 -14.39
C LEU A 25 -1.17 7.60 -15.34
N ALA A 26 -1.73 7.00 -16.40
CA ALA A 26 -2.56 7.70 -17.37
C ALA A 26 -4.02 7.69 -16.91
N GLY A 27 -4.70 8.83 -17.08
CA GLY A 27 -6.10 9.00 -16.71
C GLY A 27 -6.31 9.74 -15.39
N HIS A 28 -7.58 9.86 -15.01
CA HIS A 28 -8.03 10.41 -13.74
C HIS A 28 -8.78 9.31 -12.98
N PHE A 29 -8.36 9.02 -11.76
CA PHE A 29 -8.88 7.93 -10.95
C PHE A 29 -9.87 8.48 -9.90
N ALA A 30 -11.17 8.36 -10.15
CA ALA A 30 -12.20 8.74 -9.19
C ALA A 30 -12.44 7.58 -8.21
N MET A 31 -11.76 7.59 -7.05
CA MET A 31 -11.80 6.50 -6.07
C MET A 31 -13.22 6.10 -5.63
N PRO A 32 -14.19 7.02 -5.46
CA PRO A 32 -15.56 6.66 -5.12
C PRO A 32 -16.29 5.83 -6.19
N GLU A 33 -15.84 5.91 -7.45
CA GLU A 33 -16.45 5.22 -8.60
C GLU A 33 -15.69 3.93 -8.97
N MET A 34 -14.50 3.72 -8.40
CA MET A 34 -13.70 2.53 -8.66
C MET A 34 -14.32 1.30 -8.01
N GLY A 35 -14.24 0.16 -8.71
CA GLY A 35 -14.58 -1.12 -8.09
C GLY A 35 -13.61 -1.44 -6.95
N ASP A 36 -14.10 -2.10 -5.88
CA ASP A 36 -13.32 -2.42 -4.67
C ASP A 36 -11.94 -3.03 -4.96
N ARG A 37 -11.90 -4.01 -5.87
CA ARG A 37 -10.67 -4.70 -6.26
C ARG A 37 -9.68 -3.77 -6.94
N GLU A 38 -10.17 -2.85 -7.77
CA GLU A 38 -9.35 -1.90 -8.51
C GLU A 38 -8.75 -0.87 -7.55
N LEU A 39 -9.56 -0.36 -6.61
CA LEU A 39 -9.12 0.55 -5.57
C LEU A 39 -8.02 -0.09 -4.71
N VAL A 40 -8.22 -1.31 -4.23
CA VAL A 40 -7.18 -2.07 -3.48
C VAL A 40 -5.93 -2.30 -4.34
N SER A 41 -6.08 -2.55 -5.63
CA SER A 41 -4.94 -2.74 -6.54
C SER A 41 -4.13 -1.46 -6.75
N LEU A 42 -4.80 -0.31 -6.84
CA LEU A 42 -4.15 0.99 -6.90
C LEU A 42 -3.32 1.25 -5.63
N ILE A 43 -3.88 1.01 -4.45
CA ILE A 43 -3.16 1.17 -3.18
C ILE A 43 -1.95 0.21 -3.11
N ALA A 44 -2.11 -1.04 -3.56
CA ALA A 44 -1.02 -2.01 -3.62
C ALA A 44 0.11 -1.56 -4.55
N LEU A 45 -0.22 -0.98 -5.71
CA LEU A 45 0.75 -0.40 -6.65
C LEU A 45 1.52 0.75 -6.00
N LEU A 46 0.83 1.71 -5.36
CA LEU A 46 1.48 2.85 -4.71
C LEU A 46 2.44 2.41 -3.61
N ARG A 47 2.02 1.46 -2.77
CA ARG A 47 2.85 0.82 -1.74
C ARG A 47 4.10 0.17 -2.35
N ASP A 48 3.93 -0.66 -3.38
CA ASP A 48 5.04 -1.39 -3.97
C ASP A 48 6.00 -0.49 -4.72
N ALA A 49 5.50 0.52 -5.43
CA ALA A 49 6.32 1.52 -6.13
C ALA A 49 7.23 2.24 -5.13
N ARG A 50 6.67 2.74 -4.02
CA ARG A 50 7.45 3.32 -2.93
C ARG A 50 8.48 2.33 -2.37
N GLY A 51 8.09 1.07 -2.22
CA GLY A 51 8.98 0.01 -1.70
C GLY A 51 10.10 -0.42 -2.63
N VAL A 52 10.06 -0.04 -3.91
CA VAL A 52 11.18 -0.24 -4.85
C VAL A 52 11.87 1.09 -5.22
N GLY A 53 11.53 2.18 -4.53
CA GLY A 53 12.12 3.50 -4.75
C GLY A 53 11.57 4.26 -5.96
N LEU A 54 10.45 3.84 -6.54
CA LEU A 54 9.78 4.55 -7.63
C LEU A 54 8.78 5.57 -7.09
N ARG A 55 8.79 6.78 -7.64
CA ARG A 55 7.71 7.75 -7.47
C ARG A 55 6.55 7.44 -8.41
N VAL A 56 5.32 7.64 -7.96
CA VAL A 56 4.12 7.54 -8.79
C VAL A 56 3.49 8.91 -8.96
N ALA A 57 3.46 9.41 -10.19
CA ALA A 57 2.69 10.60 -10.55
C ALA A 57 1.32 10.16 -11.09
N TRP A 58 0.25 10.55 -10.42
CA TRP A 58 -1.11 10.19 -10.82
C TRP A 58 -2.10 11.30 -10.45
N SER A 59 -3.30 11.23 -11.03
CA SER A 59 -4.37 12.20 -10.82
C SER A 59 -5.64 11.46 -10.41
N GLY A 60 -6.38 12.02 -9.47
CA GLY A 60 -7.58 11.35 -8.97
C GLY A 60 -8.34 12.17 -7.94
N ASP A 61 -9.55 11.72 -7.66
CA ASP A 61 -10.40 12.21 -6.59
C ASP A 61 -10.53 11.14 -5.51
N CYS A 62 -10.31 11.53 -4.27
CA CYS A 62 -10.45 10.64 -3.12
C CYS A 62 -11.86 10.67 -2.52
N GLY A 63 -12.69 11.67 -2.87
CA GLY A 63 -14.01 11.86 -2.28
C GLY A 63 -13.98 11.87 -0.75
N ALA A 64 -14.83 11.06 -0.13
CA ALA A 64 -14.93 10.91 1.32
C ALA A 64 -13.98 9.84 1.91
N LEU A 65 -13.03 9.31 1.12
CA LEU A 65 -12.10 8.29 1.61
C LEU A 65 -11.23 8.86 2.74
N GLU A 66 -11.14 8.14 3.87
CA GLU A 66 -10.21 8.50 4.93
C GLU A 66 -8.76 8.18 4.51
N VAL A 67 -8.07 9.20 4.01
CA VAL A 67 -6.69 9.06 3.49
C VAL A 67 -5.61 9.14 4.56
N GLY A 68 -5.98 9.24 5.84
CA GLY A 68 -5.03 9.38 6.96
C GLY A 68 -3.98 8.28 6.98
N CYS A 69 -4.41 7.03 6.78
CA CYS A 69 -3.54 5.87 6.75
C CYS A 69 -2.66 5.78 5.47
N LEU A 70 -2.95 6.57 4.43
CA LEU A 70 -2.28 6.55 3.12
C LEU A 70 -1.25 7.66 2.92
N ARG A 71 -1.07 8.56 3.91
CA ARG A 71 -0.21 9.75 3.79
C ARG A 71 1.26 9.44 3.50
N HIS A 72 1.71 8.21 3.81
CA HIS A 72 3.04 7.72 3.46
C HIS A 72 3.13 7.24 2.01
N LEU A 73 2.07 7.31 1.20
CA LEU A 73 2.09 6.94 -0.22
C LEU A 73 2.09 8.19 -1.11
N ASP A 74 2.43 8.03 -2.39
CA ASP A 74 2.40 9.13 -3.35
C ASP A 74 0.95 9.63 -3.55
N PRO A 75 0.66 10.92 -3.29
CA PRO A 75 -0.69 11.46 -3.41
C PRO A 75 -1.14 11.65 -4.86
N PRO A 76 -2.45 11.57 -5.14
CA PRO A 76 -2.99 12.00 -6.41
C PRO A 76 -2.96 13.53 -6.52
N ARG A 77 -2.75 14.02 -7.74
CA ARG A 77 -3.05 15.39 -8.12
C ARG A 77 -4.55 15.55 -8.38
N GLN A 78 -5.17 16.51 -7.72
CA GLN A 78 -6.59 16.86 -7.86
C GLN A 78 -6.82 17.81 -9.04
N SER A 79 -8.08 18.04 -9.39
CA SER A 79 -8.49 18.90 -10.52
C SER A 79 -8.10 20.38 -10.32
N ASP A 80 -8.03 20.83 -9.08
CA ASP A 80 -7.54 22.16 -8.69
C ASP A 80 -5.99 22.28 -8.71
N GLY A 81 -5.29 21.21 -9.09
CA GLY A 81 -3.84 21.15 -9.18
C GLY A 81 -3.12 20.85 -7.88
N THR A 82 -3.82 20.75 -6.74
CA THR A 82 -3.26 20.41 -5.44
C THR A 82 -3.10 18.89 -5.27
N PHE A 83 -2.54 18.46 -4.14
CA PHE A 83 -2.39 17.03 -3.80
C PHE A 83 -3.36 16.67 -2.67
N ALA A 84 -4.06 15.53 -2.81
CA ALA A 84 -5.09 15.11 -1.84
C ALA A 84 -4.53 14.85 -0.43
N TRP A 85 -3.22 14.58 -0.32
CA TRP A 85 -2.51 14.60 0.95
C TRP A 85 -1.07 15.07 0.76
N SER A 86 -0.49 15.64 1.82
CA SER A 86 0.93 15.94 1.86
C SER A 86 1.67 14.69 2.33
N ALA A 87 2.63 14.21 1.53
CA ALA A 87 3.60 13.23 2.00
C ALA A 87 4.50 13.91 3.04
N ARG A 88 4.14 13.81 4.33
CA ARG A 88 4.91 14.46 5.39
C ARG A 88 6.30 13.82 5.45
N GLN A 89 7.33 14.67 5.38
CA GLN A 89 8.71 14.23 5.49
C GLN A 89 8.93 13.54 6.84
N GLY A 90 9.55 12.36 6.84
CA GLY A 90 9.80 11.56 8.04
C GLY A 90 8.71 10.53 8.36
N GLU A 91 7.51 10.62 7.75
CA GLU A 91 6.48 9.58 7.93
C GLU A 91 6.79 8.35 7.09
N SER A 92 6.87 7.21 7.76
CA SER A 92 7.18 5.91 7.18
C SER A 92 6.34 4.83 7.85
N LEU A 93 5.83 3.93 7.02
CA LEU A 93 5.23 2.67 7.45
C LEU A 93 5.91 1.56 6.66
N VAL A 94 6.74 0.76 7.32
CA VAL A 94 7.57 -0.25 6.68
C VAL A 94 7.36 -1.60 7.32
N VAL A 95 7.37 -2.65 6.51
CA VAL A 95 7.32 -4.03 6.98
C VAL A 95 8.59 -4.77 6.58
N ARG A 96 9.22 -5.39 7.59
CA ARG A 96 10.33 -6.33 7.43
C ARG A 96 9.81 -7.73 7.63
N ARG A 97 10.28 -8.66 6.80
CA ARG A 97 9.75 -10.02 6.73
C ARG A 97 10.78 -10.99 7.27
N GLY A 98 10.51 -11.59 8.42
CA GLY A 98 11.25 -12.71 8.97
C GLY A 98 10.60 -14.05 8.58
N PRO A 99 11.24 -15.19 8.86
CA PRO A 99 10.70 -16.50 8.54
C PRO A 99 9.36 -16.77 9.25
N THR A 100 9.24 -16.37 10.52
CA THR A 100 8.09 -16.63 11.38
C THR A 100 7.28 -15.39 11.76
N PHE A 101 7.72 -14.19 11.39
CA PHE A 101 7.06 -12.96 11.78
C PHE A 101 7.18 -11.85 10.74
N LEU A 102 6.31 -10.85 10.85
CA LEU A 102 6.37 -9.58 10.15
C LEU A 102 6.57 -8.48 11.19
N ALA A 103 7.64 -7.71 11.07
CA ALA A 103 7.89 -6.55 11.93
C ALA A 103 7.51 -5.27 11.18
N VAL A 104 6.47 -4.60 11.65
CA VAL A 104 6.00 -3.33 11.11
C VAL A 104 6.53 -2.19 11.97
N GLU A 105 7.21 -1.25 11.34
CA GLU A 105 7.64 0.01 11.96
C GLU A 105 6.81 1.15 11.40
N ASP A 106 6.17 1.90 12.30
CA ASP A 106 5.28 3.01 11.97
C ASP A 106 5.78 4.29 12.65
N THR A 107 5.91 5.36 11.87
CA THR A 107 6.33 6.70 12.30
C THR A 107 5.34 7.77 11.86
N ARG A 108 4.17 7.39 11.32
CA ARG A 108 3.15 8.30 10.79
C ARG A 108 2.55 9.24 11.85
N HIS A 109 2.64 8.87 13.12
CA HIS A 109 2.03 9.59 14.24
C HIS A 109 3.06 10.26 15.17
N GLY A 110 4.27 10.52 14.69
CA GLY A 110 5.34 11.21 15.42
C GLY A 110 6.21 10.27 16.25
N GLU A 111 5.61 9.48 17.14
CA GLU A 111 6.36 8.45 17.88
C GLU A 111 6.56 7.19 17.03
N ARG A 112 7.75 6.61 17.13
CA ARG A 112 8.05 5.33 16.49
C ARG A 112 7.32 4.22 17.22
N ARG A 113 6.43 3.55 16.51
CA ARG A 113 5.72 2.36 16.96
C ARG A 113 6.22 1.12 16.23
N ARG A 114 6.30 0.00 16.94
CA ARG A 114 6.57 -1.31 16.36
C ARG A 114 5.40 -2.26 16.63
N VAL A 115 5.00 -3.00 15.61
CA VAL A 115 4.01 -4.07 15.68
C VAL A 115 4.62 -5.31 15.07
N ASP A 116 4.76 -6.37 15.88
CA ASP A 116 5.19 -7.67 15.39
C ASP A 116 3.94 -8.55 15.17
N VAL A 117 3.84 -9.17 14.00
CA VAL A 117 2.74 -10.06 13.60
C VAL A 117 3.29 -11.45 13.36
N ASP A 118 2.74 -12.46 14.01
CA ASP A 118 3.13 -13.86 13.79
C ASP A 118 2.64 -14.32 12.41
N ARG A 119 3.51 -14.97 11.62
CA ARG A 119 3.15 -15.43 10.27
C ARG A 119 2.15 -16.59 10.25
N SER A 120 1.94 -17.26 11.38
CA SER A 120 0.87 -18.26 11.52
C SER A 120 -0.52 -17.64 11.59
N GLU A 121 -0.63 -16.33 11.87
CA GLU A 121 -1.92 -15.65 11.89
C GLU A 121 -2.44 -15.39 10.47
N PRO A 122 -3.75 -15.59 10.21
CA PRO A 122 -4.36 -15.29 8.91
C PRO A 122 -4.09 -13.86 8.43
N ALA A 123 -4.05 -12.90 9.35
CA ALA A 123 -3.80 -11.50 9.05
C ALA A 123 -2.41 -11.24 8.42
N ALA A 124 -1.41 -12.08 8.71
CA ALA A 124 -0.09 -11.99 8.13
C ALA A 124 -0.10 -12.24 6.61
N ALA A 125 -1.01 -13.08 6.11
CA ALA A 125 -1.16 -13.35 4.69
C ALA A 125 -1.54 -12.08 3.91
N VAL A 126 -2.40 -11.23 4.49
CA VAL A 126 -2.82 -9.95 3.87
C VAL A 126 -1.69 -8.93 3.86
N LEU A 127 -0.85 -8.90 4.90
CA LEU A 127 0.33 -8.04 4.95
C LEU A 127 1.41 -8.48 3.94
N ASP A 128 1.60 -9.80 3.76
CA ASP A 128 2.60 -10.38 2.85
C ASP A 128 2.07 -10.68 1.44
N ALA A 129 0.79 -10.42 1.15
CA ALA A 129 0.17 -10.60 -0.17
C ALA A 129 0.89 -9.81 -1.28
N SER A 130 1.61 -10.51 -2.15
CA SER A 130 2.33 -9.92 -3.29
C SER A 130 1.40 -9.58 -4.46
N ARG A 131 0.26 -10.26 -4.55
CA ARG A 131 -0.75 -10.05 -5.58
C ARG A 131 -1.59 -8.82 -5.26
N TRP A 132 -1.76 -7.96 -6.24
CA TRP A 132 -2.64 -6.79 -6.14
C TRP A 132 -4.11 -7.22 -6.25
N GLY A 133 -4.96 -6.64 -5.39
CA GLY A 133 -6.39 -6.98 -5.34
C GLY A 133 -6.68 -8.34 -4.70
N HIS A 134 -6.00 -8.67 -3.59
CA HIS A 134 -6.26 -9.87 -2.79
C HIS A 134 -7.69 -9.87 -2.25
N THR A 135 -8.41 -10.96 -2.45
CA THR A 135 -9.73 -11.19 -1.86
C THR A 135 -9.55 -11.77 -0.47
N ILE A 136 -10.10 -11.10 0.53
CA ILE A 136 -10.01 -11.46 1.94
C ILE A 136 -10.90 -12.69 2.18
N THR A 137 -10.32 -13.74 2.75
CA THR A 137 -11.09 -14.91 3.20
C THR A 137 -11.81 -14.62 4.52
N PRO A 138 -12.89 -15.34 4.87
CA PRO A 138 -13.56 -15.15 6.16
C PRO A 138 -12.64 -15.27 7.38
N ALA A 139 -11.66 -16.19 7.32
CA ALA A 139 -10.66 -16.36 8.38
C ALA A 139 -9.73 -15.14 8.51
N GLU A 140 -9.27 -14.60 7.37
CA GLU A 140 -8.48 -13.36 7.36
C GLU A 140 -9.30 -12.19 7.89
N ALA A 141 -10.55 -12.03 7.44
CA ALA A 141 -11.43 -10.92 7.85
C ALA A 141 -11.60 -10.83 9.37
N ALA A 142 -11.72 -11.97 10.05
CA ALA A 142 -11.82 -12.04 11.51
C ALA A 142 -10.53 -11.58 12.21
N SER A 143 -9.36 -11.96 11.68
CA SER A 143 -8.05 -11.57 12.24
C SER A 143 -7.62 -10.14 11.88
N LEU A 144 -8.23 -9.52 10.86
CA LEU A 144 -7.86 -8.17 10.40
C LEU A 144 -8.27 -7.04 11.35
N GLN A 145 -9.16 -7.29 12.33
CA GLN A 145 -9.66 -6.24 13.21
C GLN A 145 -8.53 -5.56 14.01
N ALA A 146 -7.57 -6.34 14.53
CA ALA A 146 -6.41 -5.82 15.24
C ALA A 146 -5.48 -4.99 14.32
N LEU A 147 -5.32 -5.40 13.06
CA LEU A 147 -4.51 -4.65 12.09
C LEU A 147 -5.19 -3.36 11.63
N ALA A 148 -6.52 -3.36 11.52
CA ALA A 148 -7.30 -2.18 11.17
C ALA A 148 -7.22 -1.12 12.28
N LEU A 149 -7.25 -1.52 13.55
CA LEU A 149 -7.02 -0.62 14.70
C LEU A 149 -5.63 0.03 14.70
N HIS A 150 -4.72 -0.42 13.84
CA HIS A 150 -3.36 0.08 13.72
C HIS A 150 -3.08 0.69 12.34
N ASP A 151 -4.12 0.89 11.53
CA ASP A 151 -4.02 1.47 10.19
C ASP A 151 -2.98 0.75 9.32
N LEU A 152 -2.91 -0.59 9.42
CA LEU A 152 -1.91 -1.41 8.72
C LEU A 152 -2.45 -2.04 7.43
N VAL A 153 -3.78 -2.02 7.24
CA VAL A 153 -4.46 -2.64 6.11
C VAL A 153 -5.48 -1.66 5.54
N PHE A 154 -5.51 -1.57 4.22
CA PHE A 154 -6.57 -0.89 3.48
C PHE A 154 -7.57 -1.94 2.99
N ARG A 155 -8.87 -1.68 3.18
CA ARG A 155 -9.97 -2.58 2.79
C ARG A 155 -11.01 -1.83 1.98
N SER A 156 -11.57 -2.51 0.99
CA SER A 156 -12.74 -2.07 0.22
C SER A 156 -13.55 -3.32 -0.14
N GLY A 157 -14.81 -3.38 0.28
CA GLY A 157 -15.63 -4.60 0.21
C GLY A 157 -14.88 -5.83 0.76
N ASP A 158 -14.84 -6.89 -0.04
CA ASP A 158 -14.14 -8.15 0.28
C ASP A 158 -12.66 -8.17 -0.12
N HIS A 159 -12.07 -7.01 -0.46
CA HIS A 159 -10.69 -6.91 -0.90
C HIS A 159 -9.84 -6.17 0.13
N GLY A 160 -8.56 -6.54 0.23
CA GLY A 160 -7.65 -5.91 1.16
C GLY A 160 -6.19 -5.98 0.77
N VAL A 161 -5.41 -5.05 1.32
CA VAL A 161 -3.96 -5.03 1.16
C VAL A 161 -3.29 -4.45 2.39
N GLY A 162 -2.20 -5.07 2.85
CA GLY A 162 -1.30 -4.44 3.80
C GLY A 162 -0.62 -3.21 3.18
N ILE A 163 -0.74 -2.05 3.82
CA ILE A 163 -0.24 -0.77 3.28
C ILE A 163 1.18 -0.43 3.72
N ALA A 164 1.78 -1.25 4.59
CA ALA A 164 3.17 -1.12 4.97
C ALA A 164 4.09 -1.42 3.78
N VAL A 165 5.06 -0.52 3.57
CA VAL A 165 6.02 -0.61 2.47
C VAL A 165 7.00 -1.74 2.76
N ARG A 166 7.13 -2.69 1.82
CA ARG A 166 8.01 -3.84 1.98
C ARG A 166 9.46 -3.42 1.90
N GLN A 167 10.20 -3.58 2.99
CA GLN A 167 11.64 -3.33 3.05
C GLN A 167 12.38 -4.61 3.45
N GLY A 168 13.12 -5.17 2.50
CA GLY A 168 14.03 -6.30 2.73
C GLY A 168 13.36 -7.60 3.16
N VAL A 169 14.21 -8.57 3.46
CA VAL A 169 13.89 -9.87 4.08
C VAL A 169 14.96 -10.08 5.15
N TRP A 170 14.58 -10.54 6.34
CA TRP A 170 15.53 -11.01 7.33
C TRP A 170 15.93 -12.43 6.96
N CYS A 171 17.13 -12.60 6.42
CA CYS A 171 17.78 -13.90 6.36
C CYS A 171 18.35 -14.18 7.75
N VAL A 172 17.86 -15.24 8.38
CA VAL A 172 18.53 -15.85 9.54
C VAL A 172 19.64 -16.78 9.07
#